data_AF-A0A136N953-F1
#
_entry.id   AF-A0A136N953-F1
#
_cell.length_a   1.000
_cell.length_b   1.000
_cell.length_c   1.000
_cell.angle_alpha   90.00
_cell.angle_beta   90.00
_cell.angle_gamma   90.00
#
_symmetry.space_group_name_H-M   'P 1'
#
loop_
_entity.id
_entity.type
_entity.pdbx_description
1 polymer ?
#
loop_
_entity_poly.entity_id
_entity_poly.type
_entity_poly.pdbx_seq_one_letter_code
_entity_poly.pdbx_strand_id
1 'polypeptide(L)'
;MNTQKLFCGIDVSSETLDICYQTPDGNKAHLQVKNNKTGFAQILKTCNGNYHFVMEATGVYHLSLVFFLYEKKVTFSVVNALQIKRYIQMHLERNKSDKKDAKRICEYGIERTPELYEMPD
;
A
#
# COMPACT_ATOMS: atom_id res chain seq x y z
N MET A 1 -2.86 -24.76 6.72
CA MET A 1 -2.70 -24.17 5.37
C MET A 1 -1.89 -22.90 5.54
N ASN A 2 -0.68 -22.81 4.99
CA ASN A 2 0.08 -21.55 5.04
C ASN A 2 -0.63 -20.59 4.08
N THR A 3 -1.46 -19.71 4.62
CA THR A 3 -2.11 -18.67 3.82
C THR A 3 -1.00 -17.72 3.37
N GLN A 4 -0.58 -17.85 2.12
CA GLN A 4 0.46 -17.01 1.53
C GLN A 4 0.14 -15.54 1.83
N LYS A 5 1.10 -14.83 2.43
CA LYS A 5 0.99 -13.40 2.69
C LYS A 5 1.15 -12.67 1.37
N LEU A 6 0.13 -11.92 0.96
CA LEU A 6 0.12 -11.11 -0.25
C LEU A 6 0.37 -9.64 0.11
N PHE A 7 0.86 -8.86 -0.84
CA PHE A 7 1.17 -7.45 -0.64
C PHE A 7 0.24 -6.54 -1.45
N CYS A 8 -0.10 -5.40 -0.86
CA CYS A 8 -0.82 -4.32 -1.50
C CYS A 8 -0.06 -3.01 -1.26
N GLY A 9 0.49 -2.43 -2.32
CA GLY A 9 1.12 -1.12 -2.29
C GLY A 9 0.10 -0.03 -2.53
N ILE A 10 0.16 1.03 -1.74
CA ILE A 10 -0.78 2.16 -1.77
C ILE A 10 0.02 3.44 -1.94
N ASP A 11 -0.22 4.15 -3.03
CA ASP A 11 0.20 5.53 -3.23
C ASP A 11 -0.94 6.46 -2.78
N VAL A 12 -0.63 7.41 -1.90
CA VAL A 12 -1.62 8.21 -1.17
C VAL A 12 -1.61 9.65 -1.65
N SER A 13 -2.72 10.10 -2.23
CA SER A 13 -2.97 11.50 -2.54
C SER A 13 -4.04 12.10 -1.61
N SER A 14 -4.28 13.41 -1.71
CA SER A 14 -5.33 14.07 -0.93
C SER A 14 -6.75 13.60 -1.28
N GLU A 15 -6.99 13.21 -2.54
CA GLU A 15 -8.33 12.89 -3.04
C GLU A 15 -8.51 11.41 -3.41
N THR A 16 -7.43 10.74 -3.78
CA THR A 16 -7.42 9.38 -4.32
C THR A 16 -6.37 8.52 -3.65
N LEU A 17 -6.58 7.21 -3.73
CA LEU A 17 -5.59 6.20 -3.39
C LEU A 17 -5.40 5.33 -4.63
N ASP A 18 -4.17 5.26 -5.12
CA ASP A 18 -3.78 4.33 -6.16
C ASP A 18 -3.24 3.08 -5.49
N ILE A 19 -3.86 1.92 -5.76
CA ILE A 19 -3.45 0.66 -5.17
C ILE A 19 -2.94 -0.31 -6.23
N CYS A 20 -1.87 -1.03 -5.90
CA CYS A 20 -1.41 -2.18 -6.66
C CYS A 20 -1.28 -3.38 -5.73
N TYR A 21 -1.94 -4.49 -6.04
CA TYR A 21 -2.01 -5.65 -5.17
C TYR A 21 -1.66 -6.93 -5.91
N GLN A 22 -1.00 -7.86 -5.21
CA GLN A 22 -0.76 -9.20 -5.71
C GLN A 22 -2.07 -9.97 -5.74
N THR A 23 -2.37 -10.62 -6.85
CA THR A 23 -3.49 -11.55 -6.94
C THR A 23 -3.03 -12.97 -6.56
N PRO A 24 -3.93 -13.88 -6.15
CA PRO A 24 -3.54 -15.23 -5.71
C PRO A 24 -2.81 -16.08 -6.77
N ASP A 25 -2.99 -15.76 -8.04
CA ASP A 25 -2.30 -16.36 -9.20
C ASP A 25 -0.90 -15.76 -9.46
N GLY A 26 -0.43 -14.85 -8.60
CA GLY A 26 0.92 -14.26 -8.66
C GLY A 26 1.02 -13.03 -9.56
N ASN A 27 -0.07 -12.61 -10.21
CA ASN A 27 -0.13 -11.39 -10.99
C ASN A 27 -0.24 -10.15 -10.09
N LYS A 28 -0.15 -8.96 -10.70
CA LYS A 28 -0.38 -7.67 -10.03
C LYS A 28 -1.52 -6.95 -10.71
N ALA A 29 -2.53 -6.55 -9.95
CA ALA A 29 -3.65 -5.74 -10.41
C ALA A 29 -3.56 -4.31 -9.84
N HIS A 30 -4.28 -3.38 -10.47
CA HIS A 30 -4.35 -1.99 -10.05
C HIS A 30 -5.81 -1.55 -9.91
N LEU A 31 -6.06 -0.67 -8.94
CA LEU A 31 -7.35 -0.02 -8.73
C LEU A 31 -7.08 1.37 -8.16
N GLN A 32 -7.87 2.36 -8.59
CA GLN A 32 -7.90 3.67 -7.95
C GLN A 32 -9.22 3.81 -7.18
N VAL A 33 -9.14 4.32 -5.96
CA VAL A 33 -10.31 4.62 -5.12
C VAL A 33 -10.21 6.04 -4.56
N LYS A 34 -11.29 6.54 -3.96
CA LYS A 34 -11.26 7.84 -3.26
C LYS A 34 -10.54 7.70 -1.92
N ASN A 35 -9.85 8.76 -1.48
CA ASN A 35 -9.26 8.85 -0.14
C ASN A 35 -10.36 9.17 0.91
N ASN A 36 -11.26 8.21 1.12
CA ASN A 36 -12.32 8.28 2.12
C ASN A 36 -12.76 6.89 2.57
N LYS A 37 -13.62 6.82 3.58
CA LYS A 37 -14.12 5.56 4.16
C LYS A 37 -14.70 4.59 3.12
N THR A 38 -15.38 5.10 2.09
CA THR A 38 -15.93 4.27 1.00
C THR A 38 -14.82 3.62 0.17
N GLY A 39 -13.79 4.39 -0.18
CA GLY A 39 -12.60 3.85 -0.86
C GLY A 39 -11.83 2.87 0.01
N PHE A 40 -11.68 3.15 1.30
CA PHE A 40 -10.98 2.24 2.23
C PHE A 40 -11.69 0.89 2.35
N ALA A 41 -13.02 0.90 2.44
CA ALA A 41 -13.82 -0.32 2.44
C ALA A 41 -13.67 -1.11 1.12
N GLN A 42 -13.57 -0.41 -0.01
CA GLN A 42 -13.33 -1.03 -1.30
C GLN A 42 -11.95 -1.70 -1.37
N ILE A 43 -10.90 -1.07 -0.83
CA ILE A 43 -9.56 -1.65 -0.73
C ILE A 43 -9.60 -2.99 0.03
N LEU A 44 -10.23 -3.03 1.21
CA LEU A 44 -10.31 -4.26 2.01
C LEU A 44 -11.17 -5.34 1.35
N LYS A 45 -12.21 -4.95 0.61
CA LYS A 45 -13.03 -5.89 -0.17
C LYS A 45 -12.22 -6.52 -1.31
N THR A 46 -11.41 -5.72 -1.99
CA THR A 46 -10.56 -6.19 -3.10
C THR A 46 -9.39 -7.05 -2.59
N CYS A 47 -8.73 -6.61 -1.52
CA CYS A 47 -7.62 -7.30 -0.89
C CYS A 47 -8.11 -8.16 0.29
N ASN A 48 -9.07 -9.04 0.04
CA ASN A 48 -9.61 -9.91 1.09
C ASN A 48 -8.63 -11.06 1.39
N GLY A 49 -8.39 -11.33 2.67
CA GLY A 49 -7.49 -12.40 3.14
C GLY A 49 -6.21 -11.86 3.80
N ASN A 50 -5.12 -12.62 3.68
CA ASN A 50 -3.86 -12.33 4.34
C ASN A 50 -3.02 -11.32 3.53
N TYR A 51 -3.42 -10.04 3.55
CA TYR A 51 -2.71 -8.96 2.88
C TYR A 51 -1.91 -8.08 3.85
N HIS A 52 -0.72 -7.69 3.43
CA HIS A 52 0.09 -6.64 4.01
C HIS A 52 -0.01 -5.38 3.17
N PHE A 53 -0.63 -4.35 3.73
CA PHE A 53 -0.75 -3.04 3.08
C PHE A 53 0.51 -2.20 3.34
N VAL A 54 1.16 -1.73 2.28
CA VAL A 54 2.37 -0.91 2.38
C VAL A 54 2.07 0.44 1.76
N MET A 55 2.39 1.52 2.47
CA MET A 55 2.20 2.89 1.98
C MET A 55 3.37 3.77 2.39
N GLU A 56 3.58 4.87 1.67
CA GLU A 56 4.54 5.89 2.10
C GLU A 56 3.92 6.90 3.09
N ALA A 57 4.77 7.39 4.00
CA ALA A 57 4.45 8.49 4.91
C ALA A 57 4.43 9.82 4.15
N THR A 58 3.29 10.15 3.52
CA THR A 58 3.13 11.38 2.73
C THR A 58 2.17 12.34 3.40
N GLY A 59 2.74 13.33 4.12
CA GLY A 59 1.98 14.35 4.82
C GLY A 59 0.93 13.79 5.78
N VAL A 60 -0.21 14.47 5.92
CA VAL A 60 -1.32 14.05 6.80
C VAL A 60 -2.34 13.14 6.11
N TYR A 61 -2.27 12.98 4.78
CA TYR A 61 -3.35 12.35 4.00
C TYR A 61 -3.48 10.84 4.20
N HIS A 62 -2.41 10.18 4.63
CA HIS A 62 -2.40 8.75 4.93
C HIS A 62 -3.00 8.41 6.32
N LEU A 63 -3.12 9.39 7.22
CA LEU A 63 -3.54 9.16 8.60
C LEU A 63 -4.93 8.53 8.71
N SER A 64 -5.90 9.05 7.95
CA SER A 64 -7.27 8.51 7.93
C SER A 64 -7.30 7.04 7.50
N LEU A 65 -6.46 6.66 6.55
CA LEU A 65 -6.31 5.28 6.10
C LEU A 65 -5.64 4.43 7.19
N VAL A 66 -4.57 4.91 7.83
CA VAL A 66 -3.88 4.23 8.93
C VAL A 66 -4.84 3.90 10.08
N PHE A 67 -5.61 4.88 10.57
CA PHE A 67 -6.60 4.65 11.62
C PHE A 67 -7.64 3.61 11.20
N PHE A 68 -8.13 3.69 9.96
CA PHE A 68 -9.09 2.72 9.45
C PHE A 68 -8.52 1.29 9.39
N LEU A 69 -7.28 1.13 8.90
CA LEU A 69 -6.63 -0.19 8.84
C LEU A 69 -6.35 -0.74 10.24
N TYR A 70 -5.93 0.12 11.18
CA TYR A 70 -5.73 -0.24 12.58
C TYR A 70 -7.03 -0.72 13.24
N GLU A 71 -8.13 0.02 13.09
CA GLU A 71 -9.46 -0.38 13.59
C GLU A 71 -9.92 -1.73 13.00
N LYS A 72 -9.56 -2.02 11.75
CA LYS A 72 -9.88 -3.29 11.07
C LYS A 72 -8.92 -4.42 11.40
N LYS A 73 -7.89 -4.17 12.22
CA LYS A 73 -6.90 -5.16 12.67
C LYS A 73 -6.21 -5.88 11.50
N VAL A 74 -5.97 -5.16 10.41
CA VAL A 74 -5.21 -5.69 9.26
C VAL A 74 -3.74 -5.30 9.37
N THR A 75 -2.86 -6.08 8.74
CA THR A 75 -1.42 -5.81 8.77
C THR A 75 -1.04 -4.73 7.77
N PHE A 76 -0.33 -3.70 8.22
CA PHE A 76 0.16 -2.64 7.34
C PHE A 76 1.51 -2.09 7.79
N SER A 77 2.22 -1.41 6.88
CA SER A 77 3.45 -0.66 7.13
C SER A 77 3.34 0.75 6.55
N VAL A 78 3.78 1.73 7.32
CA VAL A 78 4.00 3.09 6.84
C VAL A 78 5.50 3.29 6.68
N VAL A 79 5.96 3.40 5.45
CA VAL A 79 7.37 3.46 5.10
C VAL A 79 7.78 4.91 4.87
N ASN A 80 9.00 5.27 5.27
CA ASN A 80 9.53 6.60 5.02
C ASN A 80 9.55 6.92 3.52
N ALA A 81 9.00 8.08 3.12
CA ALA A 81 8.91 8.49 1.72
C ALA A 81 10.27 8.54 0.99
N LEU A 82 11.37 8.87 1.68
CA LEU A 82 12.71 8.84 1.10
C LEU A 82 13.17 7.42 0.76
N GLN A 83 12.80 6.42 1.58
CA GLN A 83 13.13 5.03 1.30
C GLN A 83 12.40 4.53 0.05
N ILE A 84 11.09 4.79 -0.04
CA ILE A 84 10.28 4.46 -1.23
C ILE A 84 10.82 5.20 -2.47
N LYS A 85 11.09 6.50 -2.36
CA LYS A 85 11.65 7.29 -3.46
C LYS A 85 12.98 6.73 -3.99
N ARG A 86 13.91 6.37 -3.08
CA ARG A 86 15.20 5.77 -3.47
C ARG A 86 15.00 4.40 -4.12
N TYR A 87 14.10 3.59 -3.59
CA TYR A 87 13.75 2.31 -4.19
C TYR A 87 13.22 2.47 -5.62
N ILE A 88 12.29 3.40 -5.86
CA ILE A 88 11.77 3.70 -7.21
C ILE A 88 12.89 4.15 -8.15
N GLN A 89 13.78 5.05 -7.69
CA GLN A 89 14.91 5.54 -8.50
C GLN A 89 15.88 4.42 -8.91
N MET A 90 16.14 3.45 -8.03
CA MET A 90 16.98 2.29 -8.35
C MET A 90 16.41 1.42 -9.47
N HIS A 91 15.09 1.46 -9.68
CA HIS A 91 14.42 0.75 -10.77
C HIS A 91 14.40 1.52 -12.10
N LEU A 92 15.15 2.63 -12.19
CA LEU A 92 15.33 3.45 -13.40
C LEU A 92 14.01 3.95 -14.03
N GLU A 93 12.97 4.11 -13.22
CA GLU A 93 11.66 4.55 -13.67
C GLU A 93 11.72 6.03 -14.08
N ARG A 94 11.67 6.32 -15.39
CA ARG A 94 11.80 7.69 -15.92
C ARG A 94 10.53 8.52 -15.85
N ASN A 95 9.37 7.87 -15.88
CA ASN A 95 8.06 8.52 -15.94
C ASN A 95 7.27 8.22 -14.67
N LYS A 96 7.02 9.27 -13.88
CA LYS A 96 6.19 9.20 -12.68
C LYS A 96 4.72 9.09 -13.06
N SER A 97 4.01 8.16 -12.41
CA SER A 97 2.54 8.10 -12.43
C SER A 97 2.08 7.36 -11.19
N ASP A 98 0.97 7.77 -10.59
CA ASP A 98 0.45 7.21 -9.34
C ASP A 98 0.29 5.67 -9.41
N LYS A 99 -0.20 5.14 -10.55
CA LYS A 99 -0.27 3.69 -10.82
C LYS A 99 1.08 2.95 -10.73
N LYS A 100 2.15 3.59 -11.21
CA LYS A 100 3.50 3.01 -11.18
C LYS A 100 4.09 3.09 -9.79
N ASP A 101 3.88 4.21 -9.09
CA ASP A 101 4.35 4.40 -7.72
C ASP A 101 3.68 3.37 -6.80
N ALA A 102 2.36 3.17 -6.90
CA ALA A 102 1.65 2.10 -6.20
C ALA A 102 2.21 0.69 -6.51
N LYS A 103 2.54 0.41 -7.77
CA LYS A 103 3.19 -0.86 -8.17
C LYS A 103 4.56 -1.02 -7.52
N ARG A 104 5.38 0.03 -7.49
CA ARG A 104 6.71 -0.01 -6.86
C ARG A 104 6.62 -0.16 -5.35
N ILE A 105 5.64 0.45 -4.70
CA ILE A 105 5.39 0.24 -3.27
C ILE A 105 4.97 -1.22 -3.00
N CYS A 106 4.17 -1.82 -3.87
CA CYS A 106 3.82 -3.23 -3.78
C CYS A 106 5.05 -4.14 -3.91
N GLU A 107 5.90 -3.88 -4.91
CA GLU A 107 7.18 -4.57 -5.12
C GLU A 107 8.14 -4.40 -3.94
N TYR A 108 8.24 -3.20 -3.39
CA TYR A 108 8.97 -2.93 -2.17
C TYR A 108 8.48 -3.80 -1.01
N GLY A 109 7.15 -3.91 -0.83
CA GLY A 109 6.55 -4.78 0.17
C GLY A 109 6.99 -6.23 0.02
N ILE A 110 6.93 -6.76 -1.20
CA ILE A 110 7.32 -8.14 -1.53
C ILE A 110 8.80 -8.39 -1.23
N GLU A 111 9.68 -7.49 -1.67
CA GLU A 111 11.13 -7.68 -1.60
C GLU A 111 11.72 -7.38 -0.22
N ARG A 112 11.17 -6.37 0.47
CA ARG A 112 11.73 -5.88 1.73
C ARG A 112 10.98 -6.33 2.95
N THR A 113 9.72 -6.78 2.80
CA THR A 113 8.85 -7.20 3.91
C THR A 113 8.96 -6.23 5.10
N PRO A 114 8.54 -4.96 4.92
CA PRO A 114 8.75 -3.92 5.93
C PRO A 114 8.09 -4.31 7.27
N GLU A 115 8.64 -3.78 8.37
CA GLU A 115 8.11 -4.01 9.71
C GLU A 115 6.68 -3.49 9.82
N LEU A 116 5.86 -4.17 10.63
CA LEU A 116 4.49 -3.75 10.89
C LEU A 116 4.50 -2.37 11.54
N TYR A 117 3.56 -1.53 11.13
CA TYR A 117 3.43 -0.21 11.73
C TYR A 117 2.89 -0.33 13.16
N GLU A 118 3.61 0.26 14.10
CA GLU A 118 3.17 0.43 15.47
C GLU A 118 2.56 1.83 15.61
N MET A 119 1.32 1.89 16.12
CA MET A 119 0.69 3.17 16.40
C MET A 119 1.48 3.87 17.51
N PRO A 120 1.79 5.17 17.37
CA PRO A 120 2.39 5.93 18.46
C PRO A 120 1.49 5.92 19.70
N ASP A 121 2.10 5.85 20.88
CA ASP A 121 1.43 5.97 22.18
C ASP A 121 0.74 7.32 22.40
#